data_AF-A0A859FCI4-F1
#
_entry.id   AF-A0A859FCI4-F1
#
_cell.length_a   1.000
_cell.length_b   1.000
_cell.length_c   1.000
_cell.angle_alpha   90.00
_cell.angle_beta   90.00
_cell.angle_gamma   90.00
#
_symmetry.space_group_name_H-M   'P 1'
#
loop_
_entity.id
_entity.type
_entity.pdbx_description
1 polymer ?
#
loop_
_entity_poly.entity_id
_entity_poly.type
_entity_poly.pdbx_seq_one_letter_code
_entity_poly.pdbx_strand_id
1 'polypeptide(L)'
;MLYFLYIGFGRTISTGLGTGGFSLIPDGIPLSLPTNGVTWYWFYNTANFATFIPFGLVLPLLVNVRFPILIGVFLVTITILELGQWATGLGIFDTSDILTNALGVSVGYVAQAIGRGKHPITTATIVRLIGTVTALTIATIVLFHVVNRAYDAVTRVELGDEI
;
A
#
# COMPACT_ATOMS: atom_id res chain seq x y z
N MET A 1 -7.63 -10.79 8.09
CA MET A 1 -6.64 -9.76 7.71
C MET A 1 -5.25 -10.36 7.60
N LEU A 2 -4.65 -10.91 8.65
CA LEU A 2 -3.39 -11.70 8.56
C LEU A 2 -3.48 -12.85 7.53
N TYR A 3 -4.65 -13.49 7.41
CA TYR A 3 -4.91 -14.58 6.46
C TYR A 3 -4.91 -14.15 4.98
N PHE A 4 -5.26 -12.90 4.66
CA PHE A 4 -5.24 -12.40 3.27
C PHE A 4 -3.85 -11.97 2.82
N LEU A 5 -3.01 -11.52 3.77
CA LEU A 5 -1.56 -11.54 3.56
C LEU A 5 -1.18 -12.97 3.20
N TYR A 6 -1.42 -13.96 4.08
CA TYR A 6 -1.02 -15.36 3.93
C TYR A 6 -1.49 -16.12 2.66
N ILE A 7 -2.57 -15.71 1.97
CA ILE A 7 -3.05 -16.36 0.73
C ILE A 7 -2.39 -15.81 -0.55
N GLY A 8 -1.78 -14.63 -0.51
CA GLY A 8 -0.97 -14.11 -1.63
C GLY A 8 0.32 -14.90 -1.91
N PHE A 9 0.58 -15.95 -1.11
CA PHE A 9 1.84 -16.65 -0.88
C PHE A 9 2.11 -17.76 -1.92
N GLY A 10 1.83 -17.46 -3.18
CA GLY A 10 2.27 -18.22 -4.35
C GLY A 10 3.37 -17.50 -5.12
N ARG A 11 4.08 -16.55 -4.51
CA ARG A 11 5.22 -15.83 -5.11
C ARG A 11 6.43 -16.76 -5.28
N THR A 12 6.30 -17.82 -6.07
CA THR A 12 7.44 -18.40 -6.80
C THR A 12 7.50 -17.70 -8.15
N ILE A 13 7.86 -16.41 -8.15
CA ILE A 13 8.32 -15.78 -9.38
C ILE A 13 9.77 -16.23 -9.51
N SER A 14 10.00 -17.13 -10.46
CA SER A 14 11.31 -17.63 -10.87
C SER A 14 12.20 -16.50 -11.39
N THR A 15 12.72 -15.65 -10.51
CA THR A 15 14.06 -15.10 -10.73
C THR A 15 15.02 -16.22 -10.37
N GLY A 16 15.75 -16.77 -11.35
CA GLY A 16 16.50 -18.03 -11.29
C GLY A 16 17.66 -18.12 -10.29
N LEU A 17 17.57 -17.49 -9.12
CA LEU A 17 18.45 -17.68 -7.98
C LEU A 17 17.58 -18.10 -6.79
N GLY A 18 17.56 -19.41 -6.54
CA GLY A 18 16.84 -20.01 -5.43
C GLY A 18 17.48 -19.66 -4.09
N THR A 19 17.12 -18.49 -3.54
CA THR A 19 17.35 -18.10 -2.14
C THR A 19 16.38 -16.96 -1.84
N GLY A 20 15.64 -17.05 -0.73
CA GLY A 20 14.60 -16.07 -0.33
C GLY A 20 15.08 -14.62 -0.48
N GLY A 21 14.48 -13.91 -1.44
CA GLY A 21 14.91 -12.56 -1.83
C GLY A 21 14.71 -11.54 -0.71
N PHE A 22 15.60 -10.55 -0.69
CA PHE A 22 15.48 -9.32 0.09
C PHE A 22 15.49 -8.15 -0.88
N SER A 23 14.44 -7.33 -0.90
CA SER A 23 14.42 -6.06 -1.63
C SER A 23 14.37 -4.89 -0.64
N LEU A 24 15.55 -4.32 -0.39
CA LEU A 24 15.73 -3.15 0.49
C LEU A 24 15.60 -1.82 -0.26
N ILE A 25 15.79 -1.85 -1.59
CA ILE A 25 15.63 -0.69 -2.44
C ILE A 25 14.23 -0.79 -3.05
N PRO A 26 13.30 0.11 -2.73
CA PRO A 26 12.01 0.12 -3.39
C PRO A 26 12.21 0.48 -4.86
N ASP A 27 11.91 -0.45 -5.77
CA ASP A 27 11.92 -0.21 -7.23
C ASP A 27 10.77 0.72 -7.67
N GLY A 28 9.89 1.09 -6.74
CA GLY A 28 8.78 2.01 -6.91
C GLY A 28 7.65 1.70 -5.93
N ILE A 29 6.55 2.44 -6.05
CA ILE A 29 5.31 2.12 -5.33
C ILE A 29 4.39 1.40 -6.33
N PRO A 30 4.06 0.12 -6.14
CA PRO A 30 3.41 -0.72 -7.13
C PRO A 30 1.89 -0.46 -7.23
N LEU A 31 1.49 0.81 -7.23
CA LEU A 31 0.14 1.28 -7.47
C LEU A 31 0.04 1.85 -8.87
N SER A 32 -0.86 1.29 -9.67
CA SER A 32 -1.09 1.74 -11.04
C SER A 32 -2.55 1.55 -11.43
N LEU A 33 -2.99 2.13 -12.54
CA LEU A 33 -4.23 1.70 -13.19
C LEU A 33 -4.00 0.39 -13.96
N PRO A 34 -5.02 -0.49 -14.06
CA PRO A 34 -4.91 -1.71 -14.84
C PRO A 34 -4.85 -1.35 -16.34
N THR A 35 -3.64 -1.35 -16.91
CA THR A 35 -3.40 -0.87 -18.29
C THR A 35 -3.67 -1.95 -19.34
N ASN A 36 -3.39 -3.22 -19.00
CA ASN A 36 -3.56 -4.38 -19.88
C ASN A 36 -4.48 -5.44 -19.24
N GLY A 37 -5.50 -4.99 -18.53
CA GLY A 37 -6.39 -5.84 -17.73
C GLY A 37 -5.98 -5.97 -16.25
N VAL A 38 -6.83 -6.66 -15.48
CA VAL A 38 -6.62 -6.92 -14.04
C VAL A 38 -5.68 -8.11 -13.90
N THR A 39 -4.39 -7.84 -13.76
CA THR A 39 -3.39 -8.90 -13.49
C THR A 39 -3.42 -9.30 -12.01
N TRP A 40 -2.95 -10.50 -11.71
CA TRP A 40 -2.80 -10.95 -10.31
C TRP A 40 -1.92 -10.00 -9.50
N TYR A 41 -0.83 -9.53 -10.11
CA TYR A 41 0.07 -8.54 -9.49
C TYR A 41 -0.65 -7.23 -9.16
N TRP A 42 -1.40 -6.67 -10.12
CA TRP A 42 -2.17 -5.45 -9.89
C TRP A 42 -3.21 -5.62 -8.77
N PHE A 43 -3.95 -6.74 -8.79
CA PHE A 43 -4.96 -7.03 -7.79
C PHE A 43 -4.33 -7.15 -6.41
N TYR A 44 -3.23 -7.88 -6.30
CA TYR A 44 -2.48 -8.05 -5.06
C TYR A 44 -2.06 -6.71 -4.45
N ASN A 45 -1.38 -5.84 -5.21
CA ASN A 45 -0.89 -4.56 -4.67
C ASN A 45 -2.05 -3.62 -4.28
N THR A 46 -3.10 -3.57 -5.11
CA THR A 46 -4.28 -2.76 -4.85
C THR A 46 -5.04 -3.27 -3.62
N ALA A 47 -5.16 -4.59 -3.46
CA ALA A 47 -5.77 -5.22 -2.30
C ALA A 47 -4.92 -5.02 -1.04
N ASN A 48 -3.59 -5.07 -1.14
CA ASN A 48 -2.68 -4.80 -0.02
C ASN A 48 -2.91 -3.37 0.50
N PHE A 49 -2.81 -2.38 -0.39
CA PHE A 49 -3.15 -0.98 -0.10
C PHE A 49 -4.53 -0.80 0.53
N ALA A 50 -5.59 -1.36 -0.09
CA ALA A 50 -6.96 -1.20 0.37
C ALA A 50 -7.21 -1.83 1.74
N THR A 51 -6.53 -2.93 2.06
CA THR A 51 -6.66 -3.65 3.34
C THR A 51 -6.19 -2.80 4.53
N PHE A 52 -5.29 -1.84 4.31
CA PHE A 52 -4.75 -1.00 5.36
C PHE A 52 -5.50 0.31 5.60
N ILE A 53 -6.39 0.70 4.69
CA ILE A 53 -7.25 1.90 4.85
C ILE A 53 -8.08 1.86 6.14
N PRO A 54 -8.74 0.75 6.51
CA PRO A 54 -9.51 0.67 7.76
C PRO A 54 -8.67 0.95 9.01
N PHE A 55 -7.39 0.60 9.04
CA PHE A 55 -6.53 0.88 10.19
C PHE A 55 -6.30 2.39 10.37
N GLY A 56 -6.06 3.10 9.28
CA GLY A 56 -5.97 4.57 9.28
C GLY A 56 -7.27 5.24 9.69
N LEU A 57 -8.41 4.66 9.32
CA LEU A 57 -9.73 5.23 9.62
C LEU A 57 -10.17 4.98 11.06
N VAL A 58 -9.94 3.77 11.58
CA VAL A 58 -10.49 3.32 12.87
C VAL A 58 -9.55 3.59 14.04
N LEU A 59 -8.24 3.37 13.91
CA LEU A 59 -7.31 3.50 15.05
C LEU A 59 -7.29 4.90 15.69
N PRO A 60 -7.32 6.01 14.94
CA PRO A 60 -7.42 7.34 15.53
C PRO A 60 -8.72 7.57 16.31
N LEU A 61 -9.78 6.82 16.00
CA LEU A 61 -11.06 6.88 16.73
C LEU A 61 -10.99 6.13 18.06
N LEU A 62 -10.30 4.99 18.08
CA LEU A 62 -10.25 4.12 19.25
C LEU A 62 -9.30 4.64 20.33
N VAL A 63 -8.13 5.13 19.94
CA VAL A 63 -7.05 5.44 20.89
C VAL A 63 -6.58 6.90 20.86
N ASN A 64 -7.29 7.78 20.11
CA ASN A 64 -6.96 9.20 19.98
C ASN A 64 -5.47 9.45 19.64
N VAL A 65 -4.94 8.67 18.69
CA VAL A 65 -3.53 8.71 18.30
C VAL A 65 -3.27 9.77 17.22
N ARG A 66 -2.15 10.49 17.34
CA ARG A 66 -1.67 11.43 16.32
C ARG A 66 -1.00 10.70 15.17
N PHE A 67 -1.08 11.26 13.95
CA PHE A 67 -0.53 10.64 12.74
C PHE A 67 0.93 10.14 12.87
N PRO A 68 1.90 10.91 13.40
CA PRO A 68 3.30 10.45 13.46
C PRO A 68 3.48 9.20 14.35
N ILE A 69 2.71 9.12 15.43
CA ILE A 69 2.74 7.96 16.35
C ILE A 69 2.09 6.76 15.66
N LEU A 70 0.93 6.98 15.03
CA LEU A 70 0.22 5.93 14.29
C LEU A 70 1.11 5.33 13.21
N ILE A 71 1.69 6.16 12.35
CA ILE A 71 2.50 5.69 11.23
C ILE A 71 3.81 5.06 11.72
N GLY A 72 4.43 5.59 12.77
CA GLY A 72 5.64 4.99 13.37
C GLY A 72 5.39 3.59 13.93
N VAL A 73 4.34 3.42 14.74
CA VAL A 73 3.94 2.10 15.28
C VAL A 73 3.56 1.15 14.15
N PHE A 74 2.83 1.65 13.15
CA PHE A 74 2.45 0.86 11.99
C PHE A 74 3.67 0.37 11.20
N LEU A 75 4.63 1.25 10.91
CA LEU A 75 5.86 0.90 10.18
C LEU A 75 6.67 -0.16 10.91
N VAL A 76 6.82 -0.05 12.24
CA VAL A 76 7.48 -1.09 13.04
C VAL A 76 6.71 -2.41 12.94
N THR A 77 5.38 -2.36 13.06
CA THR A 77 4.54 -3.56 13.02
C THR A 77 4.62 -4.27 11.66
N ILE A 78 4.46 -3.53 10.55
CA ILE A 78 4.49 -4.11 9.21
C ILE A 78 5.89 -4.63 8.85
N THR A 79 6.95 -3.96 9.29
CA THR A 79 8.33 -4.43 9.09
C THR A 79 8.56 -5.77 9.80
N ILE A 80 8.06 -5.92 11.03
CA ILE A 80 8.14 -7.19 11.76
C ILE A 80 7.35 -8.29 11.03
N LEU A 81 6.19 -7.96 10.45
CA LEU A 81 5.38 -8.91 9.68
C LEU A 81 6.10 -9.38 8.41
N GLU A 82 6.63 -8.45 7.61
CA GLU A 82 7.40 -8.76 6.39
C GLU A 82 8.65 -9.58 6.73
N LEU A 83 9.35 -9.24 7.82
CA LEU A 83 10.50 -10.01 8.28
C LEU A 83 10.11 -11.42 8.72
N GLY A 84 8.96 -11.56 9.41
CA GLY A 84 8.42 -12.85 9.81
C GLY A 84 8.01 -13.72 8.62
N GLN A 85 7.41 -13.12 7.60
CA GLN A 85 7.04 -13.79 6.35
C GLN A 85 8.28 -14.28 5.58
N TRP A 86 9.34 -13.46 5.54
CA TRP A 86 10.62 -13.88 4.98
C TRP A 86 11.29 -15.00 5.78
N ALA A 87 11.36 -14.86 7.12
CA ALA A 87 12.02 -15.83 7.99
C ALA A 87 11.35 -17.21 7.99
N THR A 88 10.05 -17.27 7.71
CA THR A 88 9.28 -18.51 7.62
C THR A 88 9.28 -19.11 6.21
N GLY A 89 9.96 -18.48 5.25
CA GLY A 89 9.98 -18.91 3.85
C GLY A 89 8.63 -18.76 3.14
N LEU A 90 7.72 -18.03 3.76
CA LEU A 90 6.39 -17.78 3.25
C LEU A 90 6.45 -16.66 2.18
N GLY A 91 7.25 -15.62 2.40
CA GLY A 91 7.32 -14.45 1.53
C GLY A 91 8.74 -13.96 1.25
N ILE A 92 8.81 -12.89 0.47
CA ILE A 92 10.03 -12.10 0.20
C ILE A 92 9.90 -10.84 1.06
N PHE A 93 10.98 -10.41 1.70
CA PHE A 93 10.98 -9.12 2.38
C PHE A 93 10.99 -8.01 1.32
N ASP A 94 9.88 -7.31 1.16
CA ASP A 94 9.69 -6.28 0.13
C ASP A 94 9.35 -4.91 0.77
N THR A 95 10.27 -3.97 0.64
CA THR A 95 10.09 -2.59 1.13
C THR A 95 8.93 -1.88 0.43
N SER A 96 8.61 -2.27 -0.82
CA SER A 96 7.50 -1.71 -1.60
C SER A 96 6.14 -2.08 -1.00
N ASP A 97 6.03 -3.27 -0.40
CA ASP A 97 4.83 -3.71 0.31
C ASP A 97 4.65 -2.90 1.61
N ILE A 98 5.73 -2.64 2.35
CA ILE A 98 5.72 -1.75 3.53
C ILE A 98 5.21 -0.34 3.17
N LEU A 99 5.74 0.24 2.09
CA LEU A 99 5.34 1.59 1.63
C LEU A 99 3.88 1.63 1.17
N THR A 100 3.46 0.65 0.38
CA THR A 100 2.08 0.55 -0.11
C THR A 100 1.08 0.43 1.04
N ASN A 101 1.43 -0.35 2.06
CA ASN A 101 0.61 -0.53 3.25
C ASN A 101 0.55 0.74 4.11
N ALA A 102 1.68 1.43 4.26
CA ALA A 102 1.76 2.72 4.95
C ALA A 102 0.92 3.80 4.24
N LEU A 103 0.86 3.79 2.90
CA LEU A 103 -0.02 4.65 2.13
C LEU A 103 -1.50 4.36 2.41
N GLY A 104 -1.88 3.08 2.53
CA GLY A 104 -3.24 2.68 2.90
C GLY A 104 -3.66 3.30 4.23
N VAL A 105 -2.83 3.15 5.27
CA VAL A 105 -3.06 3.78 6.59
C VAL A 105 -3.13 5.30 6.48
N SER A 106 -2.26 5.91 5.67
CA SER A 106 -2.24 7.37 5.49
C SER A 106 -3.52 7.89 4.84
N VAL A 107 -4.00 7.21 3.80
CA VAL A 107 -5.27 7.53 3.14
C VAL A 107 -6.44 7.39 4.11
N GLY A 108 -6.49 6.31 4.89
CA GLY A 108 -7.52 6.11 5.91
C GLY A 108 -7.52 7.21 6.97
N TYR A 109 -6.34 7.63 7.44
CA TYR A 109 -6.19 8.69 8.43
C TYR A 109 -6.68 10.04 7.90
N VAL A 110 -6.24 10.42 6.69
CA VAL A 110 -6.65 11.68 6.05
C VAL A 110 -8.15 11.67 5.76
N ALA A 111 -8.69 10.55 5.26
CA ALA A 111 -10.13 10.41 5.03
C ALA A 111 -10.92 10.56 6.34
N GLN A 112 -10.44 10.01 7.45
CA GLN A 112 -11.07 10.20 8.75
C GLN A 112 -11.05 11.67 9.18
N ALA A 113 -9.91 12.34 9.04
CA ALA A 113 -9.75 13.73 9.45
C ALA A 113 -10.68 14.67 8.66
N ILE A 114 -10.83 14.43 7.35
CA ILE A 114 -11.66 15.25 6.45
C ILE A 114 -13.14 14.84 6.52
N GLY A 115 -13.44 13.55 6.35
CA GLY A 115 -14.80 13.04 6.17
C GLY A 115 -15.61 12.99 7.47
N ARG A 116 -14.96 12.74 8.62
CA ARG A 116 -15.61 12.81 9.94
C ARG A 116 -15.41 14.17 10.61
N GLY A 117 -14.16 14.64 10.68
CA GLY A 117 -13.82 15.82 11.47
C GLY A 117 -14.30 15.69 12.94
N LYS A 118 -15.01 16.71 13.43
CA LYS A 118 -15.60 16.73 14.79
C LYS A 118 -17.08 16.29 14.82
N HIS A 119 -17.64 15.84 13.69
CA HIS A 119 -19.05 15.50 13.63
C HIS A 119 -19.36 14.19 14.37
N PRO A 120 -20.55 14.06 14.99
CA PRO A 120 -21.03 12.78 15.53
C PRO A 120 -21.15 11.75 14.40
N ILE A 121 -21.05 10.46 14.75
CA ILE A 121 -21.22 9.37 13.79
C ILE A 121 -22.70 9.29 13.44
N THR A 122 -23.05 9.83 12.27
CA THR A 122 -24.39 9.80 11.68
C THR A 122 -24.32 9.20 10.28
N THR A 123 -25.46 8.83 9.70
CA THR A 123 -25.53 8.32 8.32
C THR A 123 -24.89 9.27 7.32
N ALA A 124 -25.08 10.59 7.49
CA ALA A 124 -24.44 11.59 6.63
C ALA A 124 -22.91 11.60 6.79
N THR A 125 -22.39 11.44 8.01
CA THR A 125 -20.96 11.32 8.27
C THR A 125 -20.38 10.05 7.63
N ILE A 126 -21.10 8.93 7.70
CA ILE A 126 -20.68 7.66 7.07
C ILE A 126 -20.61 7.80 5.55
N VAL A 127 -21.63 8.40 4.92
CA VAL A 127 -21.63 8.65 3.47
C VAL A 127 -20.46 9.56 3.07
N ARG A 128 -20.19 10.61 3.84
CA ARG A 128 -19.04 11.49 3.61
C ARG A 128 -17.71 10.75 3.75
N LEU A 129 -17.55 9.92 4.79
CA LEU A 129 -16.36 9.10 4.98
C LEU A 129 -16.12 8.18 3.78
N ILE A 130 -17.13 7.43 3.35
CA ILE A 130 -17.04 6.56 2.18
C ILE A 130 -16.62 7.36 0.95
N GLY A 131 -17.28 8.49 0.68
CA GLY A 131 -16.93 9.36 -0.44
C GLY A 131 -15.49 9.86 -0.38
N THR A 132 -15.01 10.32 0.78
CA THR A 132 -13.63 10.78 0.97
C THR A 132 -12.60 9.66 0.83
N VAL A 133 -12.88 8.47 1.37
CA VAL A 133 -12.01 7.29 1.21
C VAL A 133 -11.90 6.92 -0.26
N THR A 134 -13.03 6.81 -0.97
CA THR A 134 -13.03 6.46 -2.40
C THR A 134 -12.27 7.49 -3.22
N ALA A 135 -12.52 8.79 -3.00
CA ALA A 135 -11.85 9.86 -3.73
C ALA A 135 -10.33 9.86 -3.49
N LEU A 136 -9.87 9.74 -2.23
CA LEU A 136 -8.45 9.73 -1.90
C LEU A 136 -7.75 8.45 -2.40
N THR A 137 -8.44 7.31 -2.36
CA THR A 137 -7.94 6.04 -2.92
C THR A 137 -7.68 6.18 -4.42
N ILE A 138 -8.66 6.68 -5.17
CA ILE A 138 -8.53 6.90 -6.62
C ILE A 138 -7.41 7.91 -6.91
N ALA A 139 -7.39 9.03 -6.20
CA ALA A 139 -6.36 10.06 -6.38
C ALA A 139 -4.95 9.51 -6.14
N THR A 140 -4.77 8.68 -5.10
CA THR A 140 -3.50 8.05 -4.76
C THR A 140 -3.06 7.08 -5.86
N ILE A 141 -3.96 6.21 -6.34
CA ILE A 141 -3.67 5.25 -7.42
C ILE A 141 -3.30 5.99 -8.72
N VAL A 142 -4.04 7.04 -9.08
CA VAL A 142 -3.75 7.83 -10.28
C VAL A 142 -2.41 8.56 -10.15
N LEU A 143 -2.11 9.15 -9.00
CA LEU A 143 -0.84 9.82 -8.74
C LEU A 143 0.33 8.86 -8.96
N PHE A 144 0.32 7.69 -8.32
CA PHE A 144 1.41 6.73 -8.45
C PHE A 144 1.47 6.11 -9.85
N HIS A 145 0.34 5.92 -10.53
CA HIS A 145 0.34 5.52 -11.93
C HIS A 145 1.10 6.52 -12.82
N VAL A 146 0.86 7.83 -12.63
CA VAL A 146 1.54 8.88 -13.40
C VAL A 146 3.02 8.95 -13.04
N VAL A 147 3.36 8.90 -11.75
CA VAL A 147 4.75 8.93 -11.26
C VAL A 147 5.55 7.75 -11.82
N ASN A 148 5.00 6.54 -11.74
CA ASN A 148 5.66 5.33 -12.25
C ASN A 148 5.87 5.43 -13.77
N ARG A 149 4.87 5.94 -14.51
CA ARG A 149 5.01 6.14 -15.96
C ARG A 149 6.06 7.19 -16.32
N ALA A 150 6.19 8.25 -15.53
CA ALA A 150 7.21 9.26 -15.71
C ALA A 150 8.61 8.70 -15.43
N TYR A 151 8.75 7.93 -14.34
CA TYR A 151 9.99 7.23 -14.01
C TYR A 151 10.40 6.28 -15.13
N ASP A 152 9.50 5.42 -15.61
CA ASP A 152 9.76 4.50 -16.72
C ASP A 152 10.19 5.23 -18.01
N ALA A 153 9.59 6.38 -18.30
CA ALA A 153 9.93 7.17 -19.48
C ALA A 153 11.35 7.75 -19.39
N VAL A 154 11.75 8.26 -18.22
CA VAL A 154 13.12 8.78 -17.99
C VAL A 154 14.14 7.66 -18.10
N THR A 155 13.91 6.54 -17.41
CA THR A 155 14.84 5.39 -17.42
C THR A 155 15.02 4.81 -18.83
N ARG A 156 13.97 4.79 -19.65
CA ARG A 156 14.06 4.34 -21.06
C ARG A 156 14.84 5.29 -21.95
N VAL A 157 14.82 6.60 -21.66
CA VAL A 157 15.62 7.59 -22.40
C VAL A 157 17.10 7.41 -22.04
N GLU A 158 17.43 7.30 -20.75
CA GLU A 158 18.81 7.08 -20.29
C GLU A 158 19.43 5.80 -20.87
N LEU A 159 18.68 4.70 -20.90
CA LEU A 159 19.14 3.43 -21.49
C LEU A 159 19.11 3.43 -23.04
N GLY A 160 18.30 4.31 -23.65
CA GLY A 160 18.23 4.48 -25.09
C GLY A 160 19.36 5.32 -25.68
N ASP A 161 19.96 6.21 -24.86
CA ASP A 161 21.14 7.00 -25.20
C ASP A 161 22.47 6.21 -25.03
N GLU A 162 22.42 5.00 -24.48
CA GLU A 162 23.58 4.08 -24.36
C GLU A 162 23.74 3.09 -25.53
N ILE A 163 22.89 3.13 -26.58
CA ILE A 163 22.95 2.23 -27.75
C ILE A 163 23.30 2.97 -29.05
#